data_AF-A0A7S0APK0-F1
#
_entry.id   AF-A0A7S0APK0-F1
#
_cell.length_a   1.000
_cell.length_b   1.000
_cell.length_c   1.000
_cell.angle_alpha   90.00
_cell.angle_beta   90.00
_cell.angle_gamma   90.00
#
_symmetry.space_group_name_H-M   'P 1'
#
loop_
_entity.id
_entity.type
_entity.pdbx_description
1 polymer ?
#
loop_
_entity_poly.entity_id
_entity_poly.type
_entity_poly.pdbx_seq_one_letter_code
_entity_poly.pdbx_strand_id
1 'polypeptide(L)'
;EEELLVVVADDDFQYLPTWLESLLAGHLLFPESAIALRGWRIREDLRYGAPSVGDLPHPDGVWGSFPAVERYVIRGTNIVEPYRVGVATGVNGILLRPSFFGSEIFDAPSPDHLSVDDIWYSGNLASKSIERWIVPFIGSGNRDRDVGNHLGQAQTVIDSKLKASNRARANQMAIEYFAEVWERGDGESLWWTKGSVPKLRGLLPFRHWFSEHIILWLYSFRWIRNLSGNWEFNY
;
A
#
# COMPACT_ATOMS: atom_id res chain seq x y z
N GLU A 1 -1.56 -28.21 -5.13
CA GLU A 1 -0.16 -27.73 -5.17
C GLU A 1 0.09 -26.88 -3.95
N GLU A 2 1.32 -26.83 -3.46
CA GLU A 2 1.68 -25.92 -2.37
C GLU A 2 1.72 -24.47 -2.91
N GLU A 3 1.12 -23.56 -2.16
CA GLU A 3 1.09 -22.15 -2.50
C GLU A 3 2.36 -21.46 -1.99
N LEU A 4 3.18 -20.94 -2.91
CA LEU A 4 4.36 -20.17 -2.56
C LEU A 4 4.00 -18.69 -2.44
N LEU A 5 4.22 -18.14 -1.24
CA LEU A 5 4.09 -16.71 -0.97
C LEU A 5 5.48 -16.09 -0.81
N VAL A 6 5.70 -14.95 -1.46
CA VAL A 6 6.92 -14.16 -1.33
C VAL A 6 6.57 -12.86 -0.62
N VAL A 7 7.30 -12.58 0.46
CA VAL A 7 7.23 -11.29 1.15
C VAL A 7 8.51 -10.54 0.86
N VAL A 8 8.38 -9.33 0.32
CA VAL A 8 9.50 -8.41 0.10
C VAL A 8 9.67 -7.56 1.36
N ALA A 9 10.91 -7.44 1.81
CA ALA A 9 11.30 -6.62 2.94
C ALA A 9 12.58 -5.86 2.58
N ASP A 10 12.62 -4.58 2.91
CA ASP A 10 13.82 -3.77 2.97
C ASP A 10 14.73 -4.25 4.11
N ASP A 11 16.04 -4.25 3.86
CA ASP A 11 17.10 -4.69 4.77
C ASP A 11 17.53 -3.61 5.78
N ASP A 12 17.06 -2.37 5.59
CA ASP A 12 17.35 -1.21 6.42
C ASP A 12 16.19 -0.81 7.34
N PHE A 13 15.20 -1.69 7.51
CA PHE A 13 13.95 -1.37 8.17
C PHE A 13 13.64 -2.24 9.40
N GLN A 14 13.09 -1.61 10.44
CA GLN A 14 12.55 -2.32 11.60
C GLN A 14 11.04 -2.48 11.46
N TYR A 15 10.59 -3.73 11.41
CA TYR A 15 9.19 -4.06 11.23
C TYR A 15 8.44 -4.18 12.55
N LEU A 16 7.16 -3.82 12.53
CA LEU A 16 6.26 -4.09 13.65
C LEU A 16 6.17 -5.60 13.93
N PRO A 17 6.01 -6.04 15.19
CA PRO A 17 5.88 -7.46 15.50
C PRO A 17 4.73 -8.16 14.75
N THR A 18 3.68 -7.41 14.41
CA THR A 18 2.50 -7.87 13.66
C THR A 18 2.62 -7.66 12.14
N TRP A 19 3.79 -7.29 11.64
CA TRP A 19 4.02 -6.96 10.22
C TRP A 19 3.63 -8.11 9.29
N LEU A 20 4.24 -9.28 9.47
CA LEU A 20 3.94 -10.46 8.65
C LEU A 20 2.51 -10.95 8.87
N GLU A 21 2.02 -10.90 10.11
CA GLU A 21 0.64 -11.26 10.45
C GLU A 21 -0.37 -10.39 9.69
N SER A 22 -0.09 -9.09 9.56
CA SER A 22 -0.95 -8.14 8.83
C SER A 22 -1.01 -8.48 7.34
N LEU A 23 0.14 -8.80 6.73
CA LEU A 23 0.21 -9.22 5.32
C LEU A 23 -0.51 -10.55 5.08
N LEU A 24 -0.30 -11.55 5.95
CA LEU A 24 -0.96 -12.85 5.84
C LEU A 24 -2.48 -12.74 6.04
N ALA A 25 -2.93 -11.96 7.02
CA ALA A 25 -4.36 -11.70 7.21
C ALA A 25 -4.98 -11.01 5.98
N GLY A 26 -4.25 -10.09 5.35
CA GLY A 26 -4.66 -9.50 4.08
C GLY A 26 -4.78 -10.53 2.96
N HIS A 27 -3.82 -11.44 2.84
CA HIS A 27 -3.84 -12.50 1.84
C HIS A 27 -5.01 -13.47 2.06
N LEU A 28 -5.35 -13.79 3.30
CA LEU A 28 -6.54 -14.60 3.61
C LEU A 28 -7.85 -13.91 3.18
N LEU A 29 -7.91 -12.57 3.24
CA LEU A 29 -9.08 -11.80 2.79
C LEU A 29 -9.11 -11.64 1.26
N PHE A 30 -7.95 -11.50 0.63
CA PHE A 30 -7.81 -11.26 -0.82
C PHE A 30 -6.73 -12.20 -1.41
N PRO A 31 -7.04 -13.51 -1.55
CA PRO A 31 -6.03 -14.52 -1.92
C PRO A 31 -5.48 -14.36 -3.35
N GLU A 32 -6.28 -13.79 -4.23
CA GLU A 32 -5.93 -13.53 -5.64
C GLU A 32 -5.39 -12.11 -5.85
N SER A 33 -4.75 -11.54 -4.83
CA SER A 33 -4.29 -10.14 -4.85
C SER A 33 -2.90 -9.98 -4.26
N ALA A 34 -2.23 -8.90 -4.68
CA ALA A 34 -1.05 -8.39 -4.01
C ALA A 34 -1.45 -7.64 -2.73
N ILE A 35 -0.76 -7.91 -1.62
CA ILE A 35 -1.08 -7.34 -0.31
C ILE A 35 0.09 -6.49 0.16
N ALA A 36 -0.13 -5.21 0.42
CA ALA A 36 0.92 -4.32 0.91
C ALA A 36 0.47 -3.53 2.13
N LEU A 37 1.42 -2.86 2.77
CA LEU A 37 1.17 -1.99 3.92
C LEU A 37 1.28 -0.51 3.56
N ARG A 38 1.67 -0.21 2.32
CA ARG A 38 1.66 1.13 1.76
C ARG A 38 1.44 1.08 0.25
N GLY A 39 0.74 2.08 -0.26
CA GLY A 39 0.51 2.26 -1.68
C GLY A 39 0.05 3.67 -1.99
N TRP A 40 -0.28 3.92 -3.25
CA TRP A 40 -0.82 5.18 -3.69
C TRP A 40 -1.78 5.00 -4.85
N ARG A 41 -2.68 5.97 -4.97
CA ARG A 41 -3.73 6.00 -5.99
C ARG A 41 -3.19 6.60 -7.26
N ILE A 42 -3.64 6.14 -8.42
CA ILE A 42 -3.20 6.71 -9.71
C ILE A 42 -4.06 7.94 -10.02
N ARG A 43 -3.48 9.00 -10.55
CA ARG A 43 -4.26 10.18 -10.97
C ARG A 43 -4.96 9.92 -12.29
N GLU A 44 -6.19 10.40 -12.45
CA GLU A 44 -6.96 10.22 -13.70
C GLU A 44 -6.24 10.80 -14.92
N ASP A 45 -5.44 11.85 -14.72
CA ASP A 45 -4.62 12.47 -15.76
C ASP A 45 -3.29 11.75 -16.01
N LEU A 46 -3.07 10.59 -15.37
CA LEU A 46 -1.87 9.75 -15.46
C LEU A 46 -0.57 10.49 -15.14
N ARG A 47 -0.63 11.60 -14.42
CA ARG A 47 0.57 12.30 -13.95
C ARG A 47 1.12 11.63 -12.70
N TYR A 48 2.44 11.47 -12.65
CA TYR A 48 3.14 11.02 -11.48
C TYR A 48 3.08 12.08 -10.37
N GLY A 49 2.91 11.61 -9.14
CA GLY A 49 3.00 12.40 -7.92
C GLY A 49 1.66 12.98 -7.48
N ALA A 50 1.59 13.31 -6.19
CA ALA A 50 0.41 13.95 -5.64
C ALA A 50 0.11 15.28 -6.37
N PRO A 51 -1.17 15.62 -6.57
CA PRO A 51 -1.54 16.91 -7.14
C PRO A 51 -0.94 18.05 -6.32
N SER A 52 -0.38 19.04 -7.02
CA SER A 52 0.18 20.21 -6.34
C SER A 52 -0.96 21.03 -5.73
N VAL A 53 -0.66 21.76 -4.66
CA VAL A 53 -1.62 22.65 -3.98
C VAL A 53 -2.24 23.67 -4.97
N GLY A 54 -1.52 24.03 -6.04
CA GLY A 54 -2.01 24.90 -7.13
C GLY A 54 -2.97 24.26 -8.14
N ASP A 55 -3.08 22.93 -8.18
CA ASP A 55 -3.99 22.20 -9.08
C ASP A 55 -5.40 22.03 -8.49
N LEU A 56 -5.66 22.59 -7.30
CA LEU A 56 -6.88 22.38 -6.51
C LEU A 56 -7.54 23.72 -6.08
N PRO A 57 -8.78 24.01 -6.50
CA PRO A 57 -9.56 25.05 -5.82
C PRO A 57 -10.05 24.50 -4.46
N HIS A 58 -9.58 25.06 -3.34
CA HIS A 58 -10.08 24.71 -2.00
C HIS A 58 -11.36 25.51 -1.70
N PRO A 59 -12.49 24.87 -1.28
CA PRO A 59 -13.74 25.58 -1.03
C PRO A 59 -13.73 26.50 0.22
N ASP A 60 -12.70 26.44 1.05
CA ASP A 60 -12.61 27.19 2.32
C ASP A 60 -11.32 28.06 2.47
N GLY A 61 -10.50 28.16 1.41
CA GLY A 61 -9.38 29.11 1.36
C GLY A 61 -8.12 28.77 2.19
N VAL A 62 -8.01 27.59 2.81
CA VAL A 62 -6.77 27.19 3.51
C VAL A 62 -5.77 26.58 2.53
N TRP A 63 -4.79 27.37 2.10
CA TRP A 63 -3.68 26.95 1.25
C TRP A 63 -2.59 26.24 2.06
N GLY A 64 -2.18 25.06 1.60
CA GLY A 64 -0.93 24.42 2.05
C GLY A 64 -1.06 23.56 3.29
N SER A 65 -1.57 22.34 3.16
CA SER A 65 -1.49 21.36 4.25
C SER A 65 -1.21 19.96 3.70
N PHE A 66 -0.51 19.16 4.49
CA PHE A 66 -0.25 17.72 4.36
C PHE A 66 -1.43 16.79 3.91
N PRO A 67 -2.74 17.14 4.03
CA PRO A 67 -3.83 16.21 3.71
C PRO A 67 -3.90 15.72 2.26
N ALA A 68 -3.40 16.46 1.27
CA ALA A 68 -3.48 16.00 -0.13
C ALA A 68 -2.58 14.77 -0.37
N VAL A 69 -1.38 14.77 0.20
CA VAL A 69 -0.44 13.64 0.14
C VAL A 69 -0.93 12.47 0.98
N GLU A 70 -1.46 12.70 2.18
CA GLU A 70 -2.03 11.64 3.02
C GLU A 70 -3.29 11.01 2.42
N ARG A 71 -4.02 11.75 1.59
CA ARG A 71 -5.11 11.19 0.81
C ARG A 71 -4.55 10.39 -0.38
N TYR A 72 -3.53 10.88 -1.06
CA TYR A 72 -2.94 10.20 -2.22
C TYR A 72 -2.20 8.90 -1.86
N VAL A 73 -1.42 8.93 -0.77
CA VAL A 73 -0.63 7.83 -0.24
C VAL A 73 -1.41 7.14 0.87
N ILE A 74 -1.73 5.87 0.66
CA ILE A 74 -2.44 5.04 1.61
C ILE A 74 -1.42 4.27 2.44
N ARG A 75 -1.56 4.34 3.77
CA ARG A 75 -0.70 3.63 4.71
C ARG A 75 -1.56 2.74 5.61
N GLY A 76 -1.16 1.50 5.81
CA GLY A 76 -1.81 0.55 6.72
C GLY A 76 -1.89 1.07 8.16
N THR A 77 -0.99 1.96 8.56
CA THR A 77 -1.03 2.63 9.88
C THR A 77 -2.16 3.65 10.00
N ASN A 78 -2.71 4.13 8.88
CA ASN A 78 -3.65 5.25 8.82
C ASN A 78 -5.09 4.81 8.51
N ILE A 79 -5.29 3.61 7.97
CA ILE A 79 -6.61 3.07 7.58
C ILE A 79 -7.17 2.10 8.62
N VAL A 80 -8.50 1.98 8.71
CA VAL A 80 -9.17 1.00 9.58
C VAL A 80 -9.62 -0.26 8.84
N GLU A 81 -9.77 -0.17 7.53
CA GLU A 81 -10.21 -1.26 6.66
C GLU A 81 -9.26 -1.34 5.44
N PRO A 82 -9.17 -2.51 4.78
CA PRO A 82 -8.41 -2.64 3.56
C PRO A 82 -8.84 -1.64 2.49
N TYR A 83 -7.88 -1.14 1.71
CA TYR A 83 -8.13 -0.15 0.69
C TYR A 83 -7.36 -0.50 -0.59
N ARG A 84 -8.07 -0.64 -1.71
CA ARG A 84 -7.50 -0.98 -3.01
C ARG A 84 -6.72 0.21 -3.56
N VAL A 85 -5.59 -0.03 -4.23
CA VAL A 85 -4.75 1.01 -4.82
C VAL A 85 -4.30 0.66 -6.24
N GLY A 86 -3.94 1.68 -7.01
CA GLY A 86 -3.33 1.49 -8.33
C GLY A 86 -1.87 1.07 -8.24
N VAL A 87 -1.13 1.57 -7.26
CA VAL A 87 0.27 1.16 -7.02
C VAL A 87 0.45 0.73 -5.57
N ALA A 88 0.85 -0.51 -5.36
CA ALA A 88 1.39 -0.97 -4.09
C ALA A 88 2.88 -0.62 -4.03
N THR A 89 3.42 -0.43 -2.83
CA THR A 89 4.85 -0.17 -2.67
C THR A 89 5.52 -1.25 -1.82
N GLY A 90 6.78 -1.58 -2.14
CA GLY A 90 7.61 -2.46 -1.33
C GLY A 90 7.93 -1.89 0.06
N VAL A 91 7.82 -0.56 0.22
CA VAL A 91 8.00 0.14 1.49
C VAL A 91 7.03 -0.41 2.55
N ASN A 92 7.59 -0.77 3.71
CA ASN A 92 6.90 -1.48 4.81
C ASN A 92 6.45 -2.90 4.48
N GLY A 93 6.86 -3.44 3.34
CA GLY A 93 6.59 -4.81 2.91
C GLY A 93 5.35 -5.00 2.04
N ILE A 94 5.49 -5.95 1.13
CA ILE A 94 4.46 -6.45 0.22
C ILE A 94 4.55 -7.98 0.13
N LEU A 95 3.39 -8.63 0.11
CA LEU A 95 3.21 -10.05 -0.11
C LEU A 95 2.66 -10.27 -1.53
N LEU A 96 3.33 -11.13 -2.28
CA LEU A 96 3.07 -11.45 -3.68
C LEU A 96 3.06 -12.97 -3.88
N ARG A 97 2.31 -13.42 -4.88
CA ARG A 97 2.42 -14.78 -5.41
C ARG A 97 3.31 -14.75 -6.65
N PRO A 98 4.37 -15.57 -6.76
CA PRO A 98 5.18 -15.62 -7.97
C PRO A 98 4.37 -15.92 -9.24
N SER A 99 3.29 -16.70 -9.12
CA SER A 99 2.37 -17.03 -10.21
C SER A 99 1.66 -15.80 -10.81
N PHE A 100 1.66 -14.66 -10.14
CA PHE A 100 1.17 -13.40 -10.70
C PHE A 100 2.04 -12.89 -11.84
N PHE A 101 3.29 -13.31 -11.93
CA PHE A 101 4.26 -12.81 -12.91
C PHE A 101 4.67 -13.92 -13.88
N GLY A 102 4.75 -13.59 -15.16
CA GLY A 102 5.46 -14.40 -16.15
C GLY A 102 6.83 -13.78 -16.42
N SER A 103 7.48 -14.19 -17.51
CA SER A 103 8.81 -13.66 -17.87
C SER A 103 8.78 -12.17 -18.21
N GLU A 104 7.62 -11.63 -18.60
CA GLU A 104 7.45 -10.24 -19.02
C GLU A 104 7.83 -9.22 -17.94
N ILE A 105 7.84 -9.60 -16.65
CA ILE A 105 8.31 -8.71 -15.58
C ILE A 105 9.79 -8.32 -15.75
N PHE A 106 10.58 -9.11 -16.49
CA PHE A 106 11.98 -8.83 -16.79
C PHE A 106 12.16 -8.10 -18.13
N ASP A 107 11.12 -8.02 -18.97
CA ASP A 107 11.18 -7.50 -20.34
C ASP A 107 10.80 -6.01 -20.41
N ALA A 108 11.50 -5.18 -19.64
CA ALA A 108 11.21 -3.76 -19.58
C ALA A 108 11.72 -2.98 -20.82
N PRO A 109 10.95 -2.00 -21.36
CA PRO A 109 11.35 -1.22 -22.53
C PRO A 109 12.64 -0.41 -22.35
N SER A 110 12.99 -0.10 -21.09
CA SER A 110 14.25 0.57 -20.76
C SER A 110 14.66 0.27 -19.32
N PRO A 111 15.95 0.42 -18.96
CA PRO A 111 16.41 0.29 -17.59
C PRO A 111 15.72 1.24 -16.60
N ASP A 112 15.25 2.40 -17.07
CA ASP A 112 14.51 3.36 -16.24
C ASP A 112 13.23 2.73 -15.66
N HIS A 113 12.55 1.85 -16.41
CA HIS A 113 11.35 1.16 -15.94
C HIS A 113 11.67 0.16 -14.83
N LEU A 114 12.78 -0.58 -14.93
CA LEU A 114 13.24 -1.50 -13.87
C LEU A 114 13.73 -0.74 -12.63
N SER A 115 14.13 0.53 -12.77
CA SER A 115 14.55 1.38 -11.64
C SER A 115 13.40 1.91 -10.79
N VAL A 116 12.14 1.72 -11.25
CA VAL A 116 10.91 2.14 -10.57
C VAL A 116 10.02 0.93 -10.31
N ASP A 117 10.60 -0.04 -9.61
CA ASP A 117 10.03 -1.32 -9.20
C ASP A 117 8.57 -1.25 -8.75
N ASP A 118 8.21 -0.34 -7.84
CA ASP A 118 6.84 -0.15 -7.32
C ASP A 118 5.80 -0.02 -8.45
N ILE A 119 6.06 0.84 -9.43
CA ILE A 119 5.16 1.07 -10.56
C ILE A 119 5.26 -0.08 -11.55
N TRP A 120 6.46 -0.59 -11.76
CA TRP A 120 6.72 -1.64 -12.74
C TRP A 120 5.98 -2.94 -12.42
N TYR A 121 6.14 -3.49 -11.20
CA TYR A 121 5.39 -4.70 -10.84
C TYR A 121 3.90 -4.39 -10.70
N SER A 122 3.51 -3.21 -10.19
CA SER A 122 2.09 -2.86 -10.06
C SER A 122 1.39 -2.79 -11.42
N GLY A 123 2.06 -2.29 -12.46
CA GLY A 123 1.52 -2.26 -13.82
C GLY A 123 1.42 -3.64 -14.45
N ASN A 124 2.39 -4.52 -14.19
CA ASN A 124 2.30 -5.94 -14.58
C ASN A 124 1.16 -6.68 -13.86
N LEU A 125 0.88 -6.35 -12.60
CA LEU A 125 -0.31 -6.86 -11.91
C LEU A 125 -1.59 -6.31 -12.57
N ALA A 126 -1.60 -5.03 -12.94
CA ALA A 126 -2.73 -4.38 -13.61
C ALA A 126 -3.06 -5.06 -14.96
N SER A 127 -2.05 -5.35 -15.77
CA SER A 127 -2.22 -6.00 -17.09
C SER A 127 -2.84 -7.38 -17.00
N LYS A 128 -2.79 -8.01 -15.81
CA LYS A 128 -3.40 -9.30 -15.51
C LYS A 128 -4.65 -9.20 -14.64
N SER A 129 -5.17 -7.98 -14.42
CA SER A 129 -6.31 -7.72 -13.54
C SER A 129 -6.13 -8.24 -12.10
N ILE A 130 -4.89 -8.26 -11.61
CA ILE A 130 -4.56 -8.66 -10.25
C ILE A 130 -4.62 -7.43 -9.36
N GLU A 131 -5.50 -7.49 -8.36
CA GLU A 131 -5.72 -6.36 -7.46
C GLU A 131 -4.56 -6.12 -6.51
N ARG A 132 -4.45 -4.89 -6.00
CA ARG A 132 -3.45 -4.49 -5.01
C ARG A 132 -4.17 -3.86 -3.83
N TRP A 133 -4.02 -4.45 -2.65
CA TRP A 133 -4.70 -4.02 -1.44
C TRP A 133 -3.72 -3.51 -0.40
N ILE A 134 -4.02 -2.35 0.19
CA ILE A 134 -3.36 -1.87 1.39
C ILE A 134 -4.17 -2.32 2.60
N VAL A 135 -3.55 -3.05 3.52
CA VAL A 135 -4.23 -3.59 4.70
C VAL A 135 -3.82 -2.87 5.98
N PRO A 136 -4.72 -2.76 6.97
CA PRO A 136 -4.37 -2.16 8.25
C PRO A 136 -3.35 -3.01 9.01
N PHE A 137 -2.42 -2.37 9.71
CA PHE A 137 -1.56 -3.09 10.65
C PHE A 137 -2.40 -3.66 11.79
N ILE A 138 -2.28 -4.95 12.07
CA ILE A 138 -2.89 -5.58 13.24
C ILE A 138 -2.24 -5.02 14.51
N GLY A 139 -3.05 -4.67 15.51
CA GLY A 139 -2.56 -4.22 16.82
C GLY A 139 -2.09 -2.76 16.91
N SER A 140 -2.07 -2.03 15.79
CA SER A 140 -1.59 -0.65 15.73
C SER A 140 -2.62 0.38 16.22
N GLY A 141 -3.02 0.32 17.50
CA GLY A 141 -3.81 1.39 18.10
C GLY A 141 -3.10 2.76 18.08
N ASN A 142 -3.72 3.81 18.66
CA ASN A 142 -3.17 5.18 18.77
C ASN A 142 -1.74 5.31 19.36
N ARG A 143 -1.10 4.21 19.79
CA ARG A 143 0.26 4.17 20.34
C ARG A 143 1.36 4.11 19.28
N ASP A 144 1.03 3.85 18.01
CA ASP A 144 2.04 3.73 16.94
C ASP A 144 2.41 5.05 16.26
N ARG A 145 2.04 6.20 16.84
CA ARG A 145 2.55 7.50 16.38
C ARG A 145 4.08 7.62 16.53
N ASP A 146 4.67 6.94 17.51
CA ASP A 146 6.13 6.86 17.67
C ASP A 146 6.77 5.90 16.66
N VAL A 147 6.07 4.84 16.26
CA VAL A 147 6.51 3.97 15.16
C VAL A 147 6.43 4.74 13.84
N GLY A 148 5.41 5.59 13.64
CA GLY A 148 5.36 6.55 12.53
C GLY A 148 6.58 7.48 12.43
N ASN A 149 7.27 7.77 13.54
CA ASN A 149 8.52 8.54 13.54
C ASN A 149 9.76 7.69 13.20
N HIS A 150 9.74 6.38 13.46
CA HIS A 150 10.80 5.45 13.02
C HIS A 150 10.57 4.95 11.58
N LEU A 151 9.32 4.72 11.17
CA LEU A 151 8.90 4.44 9.79
C LEU A 151 8.96 5.69 8.90
N GLY A 152 8.89 6.88 9.51
CA GLY A 152 9.04 8.18 8.85
C GLY A 152 10.47 8.53 8.47
N GLN A 153 11.46 7.77 8.96
CA GLN A 153 12.85 7.87 8.53
C GLN A 153 13.14 7.07 7.25
N ALA A 154 12.20 6.25 6.75
CA ALA A 154 12.21 5.82 5.36
C ALA A 154 11.84 7.02 4.48
N GLN A 155 12.84 7.89 4.33
CA GLN A 155 12.86 8.99 3.41
C GLN A 155 12.82 8.37 2.01
N THR A 156 11.62 8.15 1.49
CA THR A 156 11.45 7.69 0.12
C THR A 156 12.23 8.69 -0.75
N VAL A 157 12.95 8.21 -1.76
CA VAL A 157 13.82 8.99 -2.67
C VAL A 157 13.09 10.18 -3.36
N ILE A 158 11.80 10.34 -3.12
CA ILE A 158 11.02 11.57 -3.29
C ILE A 158 11.73 12.81 -2.72
N ASP A 159 12.54 12.70 -1.65
CA ASP A 159 13.09 13.88 -0.94
C ASP A 159 14.52 14.34 -1.31
N SER A 160 15.26 13.64 -2.18
CA SER A 160 16.65 14.05 -2.52
C SER A 160 16.71 14.93 -3.78
N LYS A 161 16.76 16.25 -3.57
CA LYS A 161 16.66 17.35 -4.56
C LYS A 161 17.68 17.38 -5.72
N LEU A 162 18.56 16.38 -5.87
CA LEU A 162 19.50 16.28 -7.02
C LEU A 162 19.46 14.91 -7.75
N LYS A 163 18.75 13.90 -7.22
CA LYS A 163 18.40 12.62 -7.91
C LYS A 163 16.93 12.58 -8.40
N ALA A 164 16.13 13.57 -8.00
CA ALA A 164 14.67 13.58 -8.17
C ALA A 164 14.18 13.74 -9.62
N SER A 165 14.94 14.39 -10.53
CA SER A 165 14.47 14.63 -11.91
C SER A 165 14.40 13.35 -12.75
N ASN A 166 15.41 12.48 -12.65
CA ASN A 166 15.43 11.22 -13.39
C ASN A 166 14.42 10.21 -12.83
N ARG A 167 14.25 10.13 -11.51
CA ARG A 167 13.27 9.22 -10.90
C ARG A 167 11.84 9.67 -11.17
N ALA A 168 11.53 10.97 -11.08
CA ALA A 168 10.20 11.48 -11.43
C ALA A 168 9.87 11.22 -12.91
N ARG A 169 10.85 11.41 -13.81
CA ARG A 169 10.70 11.06 -15.23
C ARG A 169 10.48 9.55 -15.43
N ALA A 170 11.27 8.70 -14.79
CA ALA A 170 11.13 7.24 -14.88
C ALA A 170 9.76 6.77 -14.34
N ASN A 171 9.32 7.34 -13.22
CA ASN A 171 7.99 7.07 -12.67
C ASN A 171 6.88 7.48 -13.66
N GLN A 172 7.00 8.67 -14.26
CA GLN A 172 6.05 9.14 -15.26
C GLN A 172 6.00 8.20 -16.47
N MET A 173 7.17 7.81 -17.01
CA MET A 173 7.25 6.87 -18.13
C MET A 173 6.60 5.52 -17.81
N ALA A 174 6.83 4.98 -16.60
CA ALA A 174 6.22 3.71 -16.21
C ALA A 174 4.69 3.82 -16.04
N ILE A 175 4.17 4.93 -15.51
CA ILE A 175 2.71 5.16 -15.47
C ILE A 175 2.13 5.21 -16.89
N GLU A 176 2.78 5.94 -17.80
CA GLU A 176 2.36 6.06 -19.19
C GLU A 176 2.43 4.72 -19.94
N TYR A 177 3.46 3.91 -19.68
CA TYR A 177 3.62 2.59 -20.30
C TYR A 177 2.42 1.67 -20.00
N PHE A 178 1.88 1.75 -18.78
CA PHE A 178 0.73 0.96 -18.36
C PHE A 178 -0.61 1.69 -18.49
N ALA A 179 -0.68 2.81 -19.24
CA ALA A 179 -1.85 3.68 -19.33
C ALA A 179 -3.17 2.95 -19.67
N GLU A 180 -3.10 1.91 -20.51
CA GLU A 180 -4.27 1.16 -20.97
C GLU A 180 -4.75 0.09 -19.98
N VAL A 181 -3.89 -0.32 -19.04
CA VAL A 181 -4.17 -1.43 -18.12
C VAL A 181 -4.49 -0.98 -16.70
N TRP A 182 -4.20 0.28 -16.35
CA TRP A 182 -4.65 0.82 -15.07
C TRP A 182 -6.17 0.75 -14.96
N GLU A 183 -6.66 0.00 -13.98
CA GLU A 183 -8.08 -0.29 -13.87
C GLU A 183 -8.86 0.97 -13.53
N ARG A 184 -9.72 1.42 -14.44
CA ARG A 184 -10.68 2.52 -14.21
C ARG A 184 -11.77 2.05 -13.25
N GLY A 185 -11.49 2.16 -11.95
CA GLY A 185 -12.45 1.81 -10.89
C GLY A 185 -13.69 2.70 -10.89
N ASP A 186 -14.54 2.49 -9.90
CA ASP A 186 -15.74 3.28 -9.55
C ASP A 186 -15.47 4.73 -9.10
N GLY A 187 -14.29 5.28 -9.41
CA GLY A 187 -13.89 6.66 -9.13
C GLY A 187 -13.39 6.93 -7.71
N GLU A 188 -13.57 6.01 -6.76
CA GLU A 188 -13.25 6.25 -5.34
C GLU A 188 -12.05 5.47 -4.77
N SER A 189 -11.80 4.26 -5.27
CA SER A 189 -10.82 3.33 -4.66
C SER A 189 -9.45 3.36 -5.35
N LEU A 190 -9.40 3.28 -6.67
CA LEU A 190 -8.16 3.13 -7.45
C LEU A 190 -7.53 4.45 -7.86
N TRP A 191 -8.38 5.40 -8.24
CA TRP A 191 -7.96 6.69 -8.77
C TRP A 191 -8.01 7.76 -7.69
N TRP A 192 -7.01 8.61 -7.70
CA TRP A 192 -7.09 9.84 -6.96
C TRP A 192 -8.05 10.78 -7.69
N THR A 193 -9.15 11.10 -7.03
CA THR A 193 -10.12 12.12 -7.43
C THR A 193 -10.27 13.13 -6.29
N LYS A 194 -10.69 14.35 -6.61
CA LYS A 194 -10.92 15.34 -5.57
C LYS A 194 -12.09 14.88 -4.69
N GLY A 195 -11.81 14.56 -3.43
CA GLY A 195 -12.82 14.20 -2.44
C GLY A 195 -12.94 12.71 -2.12
N SER A 196 -12.24 11.84 -2.84
CA SER A 196 -12.12 10.43 -2.44
C SER A 196 -11.20 10.31 -1.23
N VAL A 197 -11.76 9.84 -0.12
CA VAL A 197 -11.07 9.74 1.18
C VAL A 197 -11.16 8.29 1.69
N PRO A 198 -10.03 7.61 1.93
CA PRO A 198 -10.04 6.31 2.61
C PRO A 198 -10.63 6.44 4.03
N LYS A 199 -11.20 5.37 4.59
CA LYS A 199 -11.64 5.40 5.99
C LYS A 199 -10.43 5.44 6.93
N LEU A 200 -10.15 6.62 7.46
CA LEU A 200 -8.99 6.91 8.30
C LEU A 200 -9.27 6.69 9.79
N ARG A 201 -8.26 6.22 10.54
CA ARG A 201 -8.30 5.98 12.00
C ARG A 201 -8.62 7.21 12.85
N GLY A 202 -8.42 8.43 12.34
CA GLY A 202 -8.62 9.67 13.09
C GLY A 202 -9.98 10.35 12.91
N LEU A 203 -10.87 9.83 12.06
CA LEU A 203 -12.12 10.48 11.68
C LEU A 203 -13.40 9.72 12.08
N LEU A 204 -13.28 8.57 12.77
CA LEU A 204 -14.43 7.77 13.19
C LEU A 204 -14.75 7.98 14.68
N PRO A 205 -16.02 8.28 15.06
CA PRO A 205 -16.41 8.33 16.46
C PRO A 205 -16.29 6.94 17.09
N PHE A 206 -15.66 6.90 18.27
CA PHE A 206 -15.26 5.74 19.09
C PHE A 206 -16.31 4.62 19.27
N ARG A 207 -17.59 4.88 18.97
CA ARG A 207 -18.72 3.97 19.22
C ARG A 207 -18.98 2.91 18.14
N HIS A 208 -18.49 3.06 16.91
CA HIS A 208 -18.68 2.04 15.85
C HIS A 208 -17.57 0.97 15.82
N TRP A 209 -16.50 1.15 16.59
CA TRP A 209 -15.34 0.26 16.57
C TRP A 209 -15.59 -1.09 17.29
N PHE A 210 -16.54 -1.13 18.22
CA PHE A 210 -16.69 -2.26 19.16
C PHE A 210 -17.54 -3.44 18.66
N SER A 211 -18.42 -3.28 17.67
CA SER A 211 -19.42 -4.32 17.36
C SER A 211 -19.08 -5.23 16.17
N GLU A 212 -18.41 -4.74 15.13
CA GLU A 212 -18.19 -5.55 13.91
C GLU A 212 -16.80 -6.19 13.81
N HIS A 213 -15.78 -5.61 14.45
CA HIS A 213 -14.39 -6.04 14.29
C HIS A 213 -13.98 -7.15 15.28
N ILE A 214 -14.78 -7.42 16.31
CA ILE A 214 -14.63 -8.58 17.20
C ILE A 214 -14.87 -9.89 16.43
N ILE A 215 -15.69 -9.89 15.38
CA ILE A 215 -15.97 -11.13 14.63
C ILE A 215 -14.72 -11.58 13.87
N LEU A 216 -14.05 -10.68 13.13
CA LEU A 216 -12.80 -10.99 12.43
C LEU A 216 -11.65 -11.31 13.41
N TRP A 217 -11.57 -10.60 14.54
CA TRP A 217 -10.54 -10.84 15.55
C TRP A 217 -10.72 -12.20 16.27
N LEU A 218 -11.95 -12.62 16.54
CA LEU A 218 -12.25 -13.92 17.17
C LEU A 218 -12.01 -15.11 16.23
N TYR A 219 -12.22 -14.95 14.91
CA TYR A 219 -11.89 -16.01 13.95
C TYR A 219 -10.37 -16.22 13.83
N SER A 220 -9.56 -15.16 13.83
CA SER A 220 -8.10 -15.26 13.79
C SER A 220 -7.52 -15.86 15.08
N PHE A 221 -8.02 -15.47 16.26
CA PHE A 221 -7.50 -15.97 17.55
C PHE A 221 -7.81 -17.46 17.81
N ARG A 222 -8.99 -17.92 17.37
CA ARG A 222 -9.40 -19.31 17.61
C ARG A 222 -8.67 -20.31 16.71
N TRP A 223 -8.09 -19.84 15.60
CA TRP A 223 -7.31 -20.65 14.68
C TRP A 223 -5.81 -20.66 15.01
N ILE A 224 -5.22 -19.52 15.38
CA ILE A 224 -3.80 -19.45 15.80
C ILE A 224 -3.52 -20.35 17.02
N ARG A 225 -4.46 -20.43 17.97
CA ARG A 225 -4.33 -21.33 19.14
C ARG A 225 -4.39 -22.82 18.78
N ASN A 226 -4.98 -23.18 17.63
CA ASN A 226 -5.00 -24.57 17.15
C ASN A 226 -3.77 -24.93 16.29
N LEU A 227 -3.01 -23.93 15.79
CA LEU A 227 -1.73 -24.15 15.11
C LEU A 227 -0.53 -24.16 16.06
N SER A 228 -0.64 -23.55 17.24
CA SER A 228 0.42 -23.55 18.27
C SER A 228 0.49 -24.89 19.01
N GLY A 229 0.63 -26.00 18.29
CA GLY A 229 1.26 -27.19 18.85
C GLY A 229 2.59 -26.76 19.47
N ASN A 230 2.72 -27.00 20.78
CA ASN A 230 3.85 -26.69 21.66
C ASN A 230 5.14 -26.21 20.98
N TRP A 231 5.36 -24.89 20.96
CA TRP A 231 6.70 -24.33 20.81
C TRP A 231 7.27 -24.11 22.22
N GLU A 232 8.05 -25.07 22.71
CA GLU A 232 8.91 -24.86 23.87
C GLU A 232 10.13 -24.05 23.42
N PHE A 233 10.16 -22.76 23.78
CA PHE A 233 11.38 -21.96 23.72
C PHE A 233 12.22 -22.30 24.94
N ASN A 234 13.25 -23.13 24.76
CA ASN A 234 14.32 -23.26 25.74
C ASN A 234 15.27 -22.06 25.58
N TYR A 235 15.38 -21.25 26.64
CA TYR A 235 16.35 -20.16 26.79
C TYR A 235 17.77 -20.70 27.00
#